data_AF-A0A1I8PY28-F1
#
_entry.id   AF-A0A1I8PY28-F1
#
_cell.length_a   1.000
_cell.length_b   1.000
_cell.length_c   1.000
_cell.angle_alpha   90.00
_cell.angle_beta   90.00
_cell.angle_gamma   90.00
#
_symmetry.space_group_name_H-M   'P 1'
#
loop_
_entity.id
_entity.type
_entity.pdbx_description
1 polymer ?
#
loop_
_entity_poly.entity_id
_entity_poly.type
_entity_poly.pdbx_seq_one_letter_code
_entity_poly.pdbx_strand_id
1 'polypeptide(L)'
;MTHICEACDRLQGHPCGTAPNRPTFQQPTMYDHFANFQNFKQLKGRHQEELLKCQTPYGDAEQKLENAIENQHNDHTKGTKGETTTNLKSLQKKNSLWCISRSPINCPISACKCLLGVSSVLSHILRDHHDEIKCQEIYLGNSCDLLFNPKDMIYGKNICLGVLAYGGATGERSNRPAERGICLSNAFLPMEHEHLNAHFPILIMACRTSWTSYLAYPKGSRNDQTSTNENPMAELFLIWLTSVQTTKPIHCTLTVYDKLLSASRSSIMRIRNLSDTQNPSKFMSKEVDYMRLCHGDIEILSQRREEPIHMEIVINEYELNGN
;
A
#
# COMPACT_ATOMS: atom_id res chain seq x y z
N MET A 1 22.38 -63.58 -53.57
CA MET A 1 23.25 -62.64 -52.85
C MET A 1 22.44 -61.40 -52.56
N THR A 2 21.90 -61.31 -51.35
CA THR A 2 21.08 -60.19 -50.87
C THR A 2 21.70 -59.76 -49.54
N HIS A 3 22.30 -58.58 -49.53
CA HIS A 3 22.91 -57.98 -48.34
C HIS A 3 21.82 -57.50 -47.39
N ILE A 4 21.77 -58.09 -46.20
CA ILE A 4 20.93 -57.65 -45.09
C ILE A 4 21.78 -56.68 -44.23
N CYS A 5 21.24 -55.49 -44.00
CA CYS A 5 21.88 -54.41 -43.24
C CYS A 5 21.70 -54.65 -41.73
N GLU A 6 22.80 -54.87 -41.00
CA GLU A 6 22.84 -55.09 -39.55
C GLU A 6 22.63 -53.82 -38.68
N ALA A 7 22.21 -52.70 -39.28
CA ALA A 7 22.13 -51.42 -38.57
C ALA A 7 20.73 -51.01 -38.06
N CYS A 8 19.70 -51.83 -38.24
CA CYS A 8 18.32 -51.43 -37.92
C CYS A 8 17.80 -51.85 -36.52
N ASP A 9 18.61 -52.46 -35.66
CA ASP A 9 18.12 -53.12 -34.43
C ASP A 9 18.36 -52.33 -33.12
N ARG A 10 18.50 -51.00 -33.18
CA ARG A 10 18.77 -50.14 -32.01
C ARG A 10 17.66 -49.13 -31.65
N LEU A 11 16.41 -49.44 -31.98
CA LEU A 11 15.25 -48.69 -31.48
C LEU A 11 14.40 -49.57 -30.56
N GLN A 12 14.97 -50.00 -29.44
CA GLN A 12 14.17 -50.50 -28.33
C GLN A 12 13.56 -49.30 -27.60
N GLY A 13 12.23 -49.19 -27.67
CA GLY A 13 11.47 -48.17 -26.96
C GLY A 13 11.62 -48.33 -25.46
N HIS A 14 12.22 -47.33 -24.81
CA HIS A 14 12.15 -47.20 -23.35
C HIS A 14 10.68 -47.01 -22.93
N PRO A 15 10.19 -47.74 -21.92
CA PRO A 15 8.86 -47.52 -21.38
C PRO A 15 8.76 -46.09 -20.84
N CYS A 16 7.78 -45.34 -21.34
CA CYS A 16 7.41 -44.00 -20.85
C CYS A 16 7.33 -44.03 -19.32
N GLY A 17 8.20 -43.25 -18.68
CA GLY A 17 8.08 -42.95 -17.26
C GLY A 17 6.69 -42.38 -16.98
N THR A 18 6.07 -42.84 -15.91
CA THR A 18 4.80 -42.31 -15.42
C THR A 18 4.95 -40.81 -15.17
N ALA A 19 4.07 -40.02 -15.79
CA ALA A 19 4.05 -38.57 -15.62
C ALA A 19 3.95 -38.24 -14.11
N PRO A 20 4.75 -37.31 -13.59
CA PRO A 20 4.66 -36.90 -12.19
C PRO A 20 3.25 -36.40 -11.89
N ASN A 21 2.66 -36.88 -10.80
CA ASN A 21 1.34 -36.48 -10.34
C ASN A 21 1.31 -34.95 -10.20
N ARG A 22 0.50 -34.29 -11.05
CA ARG A 22 0.25 -32.85 -10.97
C ARG A 22 -0.41 -32.57 -9.61
N PRO A 23 0.19 -31.76 -8.73
CA PRO A 23 -0.44 -31.42 -7.46
C PRO A 23 -1.79 -30.75 -7.75
N THR A 24 -2.84 -31.30 -7.16
CA THR A 24 -4.19 -30.75 -7.22
C THR A 24 -4.18 -29.41 -6.49
N PHE A 25 -4.17 -28.33 -7.26
CA PHE A 25 -4.30 -26.98 -6.71
C PHE A 25 -5.75 -26.80 -6.26
N GLN A 26 -6.02 -26.97 -4.98
CA GLN A 26 -7.31 -26.58 -4.40
C GLN A 26 -7.35 -25.06 -4.30
N GLN A 27 -8.28 -24.44 -5.03
CA GLN A 27 -8.55 -23.02 -4.84
C GLN A 27 -9.09 -22.79 -3.43
N PRO A 28 -8.58 -21.77 -2.71
CA PRO A 28 -9.11 -21.41 -1.40
C PRO A 28 -10.61 -21.15 -1.50
N THR A 29 -11.36 -21.79 -0.62
CA THR A 29 -12.80 -21.59 -0.51
C THR A 29 -13.09 -20.27 0.21
N MET A 30 -14.32 -19.77 0.11
CA MET A 30 -14.77 -18.63 0.92
C MET A 30 -14.59 -18.86 2.44
N TYR A 31 -14.63 -20.11 2.90
CA TYR A 31 -14.33 -20.46 4.28
C TYR A 31 -12.86 -20.24 4.64
N ASP A 32 -11.94 -20.50 3.72
CA ASP A 32 -10.51 -20.25 3.93
C ASP A 32 -10.22 -18.75 4.02
N HIS A 33 -10.91 -17.93 3.21
CA HIS A 33 -10.83 -16.47 3.31
C HIS A 33 -11.39 -15.94 4.63
N PHE A 34 -12.52 -16.48 5.10
CA PHE A 34 -13.10 -16.10 6.38
C PHE A 34 -12.21 -16.51 7.56
N ALA A 35 -11.62 -17.71 7.54
CA ALA A 35 -10.68 -18.18 8.56
C ALA A 35 -9.42 -17.31 8.61
N ASN A 36 -8.86 -16.94 7.45
CA ASN A 36 -7.73 -16.02 7.36
C ASN A 36 -8.07 -14.63 7.92
N PHE A 37 -9.27 -14.12 7.68
CA PHE A 37 -9.74 -12.87 8.25
C PHE A 37 -9.88 -12.92 9.78
N GLN A 38 -10.39 -14.03 10.34
CA GLN A 38 -10.46 -14.20 11.79
C GLN A 38 -9.07 -14.31 12.44
N ASN A 39 -8.15 -15.04 11.81
CA ASN A 39 -6.76 -15.13 12.26
C ASN A 39 -6.06 -13.76 12.25
N PHE A 40 -6.32 -12.94 11.22
CA PHE A 40 -5.83 -11.57 11.14
C PHE A 40 -6.35 -10.70 12.30
N LYS A 41 -7.66 -10.78 12.62
CA LYS A 41 -8.23 -10.08 13.78
C LYS A 41 -7.54 -10.46 15.09
N GLN A 42 -7.25 -11.75 15.29
CA GLN A 42 -6.56 -12.22 16.49
C GLN A 42 -5.08 -11.78 16.54
N LEU A 43 -4.38 -11.75 15.41
CA LEU A 43 -3.01 -11.23 15.35
C LEU A 43 -2.95 -9.74 15.69
N LYS A 44 -3.92 -8.97 15.19
CA LYS A 44 -4.04 -7.53 15.47
C LYS A 44 -4.26 -7.25 16.96
N GLY A 45 -5.11 -8.04 17.63
CA GLY A 45 -5.32 -7.94 19.07
C GLY A 45 -4.04 -8.19 19.89
N ARG A 46 -3.24 -9.20 19.52
CA ARG A 46 -1.97 -9.51 20.19
C ARG A 46 -0.91 -8.43 20.01
N HIS A 47 -0.79 -7.87 18.80
CA HIS A 47 0.13 -6.76 18.55
C HIS A 47 -0.25 -5.49 19.33
N GLN A 48 -1.55 -5.25 19.53
CA GLN A 48 -2.04 -4.11 20.31
C GLN A 48 -1.73 -4.28 21.82
N GLU A 49 -1.84 -5.50 22.35
CA GLU A 49 -1.40 -5.82 23.73
C GLU A 49 0.11 -5.71 23.93
N GLU A 50 0.92 -6.11 22.93
CA GLU A 50 2.38 -5.97 23.00
C GLU A 50 2.83 -4.50 22.91
N LEU A 51 2.13 -3.66 22.15
CA LEU A 51 2.37 -2.21 22.10
C LEU A 51 2.02 -1.51 23.41
N LEU A 52 0.98 -1.97 24.12
CA LEU A 52 0.66 -1.45 25.46
C LEU A 52 1.71 -1.82 26.52
N LYS A 53 2.38 -2.96 26.38
CA LYS A 53 3.42 -3.41 27.33
C LYS A 53 4.76 -2.68 27.18
N CYS A 54 4.99 -1.98 26.07
CA CYS A 54 6.25 -1.29 25.77
C CYS A 54 6.23 0.22 26.09
N GLN A 55 5.21 0.74 26.79
CA GLN A 55 5.20 2.13 27.21
C GLN A 55 6.22 2.37 28.34
N THR A 56 7.32 3.03 27.98
CA THR A 56 8.36 3.55 28.88
C THR A 56 7.83 4.66 29.81
N PRO A 57 8.52 5.06 30.89
CA PRO A 57 8.00 5.92 31.97
C PRO A 57 7.77 7.41 31.62
N TYR A 58 7.63 7.76 30.33
CA TYR A 58 7.46 9.14 29.88
C TYR A 58 6.01 9.68 29.99
N GLY A 59 5.03 8.83 30.36
CA GLY A 59 3.61 9.18 30.44
C GLY A 59 3.23 10.12 31.60
N ASP A 60 4.04 10.21 32.65
CA ASP A 60 3.71 11.03 33.83
C ASP A 60 3.85 12.55 33.60
N ALA A 61 4.60 12.96 32.57
CA ALA A 61 4.78 14.37 32.22
C ALA A 61 3.62 14.90 31.37
N GLU A 62 3.05 14.06 30.50
CA GLU A 62 1.97 14.42 29.58
C GLU A 62 0.64 14.54 30.35
N GLN A 63 0.38 13.61 31.28
CA GLN A 63 -0.81 13.65 32.12
C GLN A 63 -0.81 14.82 33.13
N LYS A 64 0.38 15.27 33.56
CA LYS A 64 0.51 16.50 34.38
C LYS A 64 0.25 17.77 33.58
N LEU A 65 0.58 17.78 32.28
CA LEU A 65 0.32 18.92 31.40
C LEU A 65 -1.17 19.01 31.05
N GLU A 66 -1.84 17.88 30.78
CA GLU A 66 -3.29 17.84 30.54
C GLU A 66 -4.08 18.29 31.78
N ASN A 67 -3.72 17.80 32.96
CA ASN A 67 -4.34 18.22 34.23
C ASN A 67 -4.09 19.71 34.55
N ALA A 68 -2.96 20.29 34.13
CA ALA A 68 -2.68 21.72 34.33
C ALA A 68 -3.53 22.62 33.42
N ILE A 69 -3.83 22.16 32.20
CA ILE A 69 -4.65 22.89 31.22
C ILE A 69 -6.13 22.85 31.62
N GLU A 70 -6.62 21.72 32.14
CA GLU A 70 -8.02 21.57 32.58
C GLU A 70 -8.33 22.41 33.83
N ASN A 71 -7.37 22.54 34.75
CA ASN A 71 -7.53 23.37 35.95
C ASN A 71 -7.51 24.88 35.66
N GLN A 72 -6.84 25.34 34.59
CA GLN A 72 -6.88 26.75 34.19
C GLN A 72 -8.16 27.15 33.45
N HIS A 73 -8.93 26.19 32.93
CA HIS A 73 -10.16 26.47 32.19
C HIS A 73 -11.41 26.58 33.08
N ASN A 74 -11.39 25.98 34.28
CA ASN A 74 -12.51 26.01 35.22
C ASN A 74 -12.66 27.33 36.00
N ASP A 75 -11.64 28.20 36.00
CA ASP A 75 -11.69 29.47 36.75
C ASP A 75 -12.28 30.67 35.97
N HIS A 76 -12.67 30.49 34.70
CA HIS A 76 -13.08 31.62 33.84
C HIS A 76 -14.41 31.50 33.07
N THR A 77 -15.28 30.54 33.40
CA THR A 77 -16.59 30.44 32.72
C THR A 77 -17.79 30.39 33.68
N LYS A 78 -18.05 31.54 34.33
CA LYS A 78 -19.41 31.93 34.74
C LYS A 78 -19.91 33.03 33.81
N GLY A 79 -20.57 32.65 32.72
CA GLY A 79 -21.39 33.57 31.94
C GLY A 79 -21.53 33.19 30.47
N THR A 80 -22.78 33.14 30.01
CA THR A 80 -23.22 33.10 28.60
C THR A 80 -23.25 31.71 27.92
N LYS A 81 -24.41 31.06 28.02
CA LYS A 81 -24.79 29.87 27.24
C LYS A 81 -25.22 30.31 25.83
N GLY A 82 -24.55 29.83 24.78
CA GLY A 82 -25.05 30.00 23.41
C GLY A 82 -24.16 29.54 22.25
N GLU A 83 -22.83 29.69 22.33
CA GLU A 83 -21.95 29.57 21.13
C GLU A 83 -20.78 28.57 21.25
N THR A 84 -20.70 27.79 22.32
CA THR A 84 -19.44 27.12 22.73
C THR A 84 -19.13 25.79 22.01
N THR A 85 -20.10 25.14 21.35
CA THR A 85 -19.92 23.77 20.80
C THR A 85 -19.15 23.71 19.48
N THR A 86 -19.17 24.75 18.65
CA THR A 86 -18.38 24.83 17.41
C THR A 86 -16.90 25.12 17.68
N ASN A 87 -16.60 25.93 18.70
CA ASN A 87 -15.23 26.31 19.03
C ASN A 87 -14.41 25.13 19.59
N LEU A 88 -15.01 24.28 20.44
CA LEU A 88 -14.33 23.15 21.08
C LEU A 88 -13.88 22.08 20.07
N LYS A 89 -14.75 21.71 19.11
CA LYS A 89 -14.41 20.77 18.03
C LYS A 89 -13.30 21.31 17.12
N SER A 90 -13.28 22.63 16.90
CA SER A 90 -12.24 23.28 16.10
C SER A 90 -10.86 23.25 16.80
N LEU A 91 -10.83 23.39 18.13
CA LEU A 91 -9.61 23.31 18.93
C LEU A 91 -9.08 21.87 18.98
N GLN A 92 -9.93 20.88 19.25
CA GLN A 92 -9.54 19.47 19.26
C GLN A 92 -9.00 19.02 17.89
N LYS A 93 -9.61 19.47 16.79
CA LYS A 93 -9.11 19.23 15.42
C LYS A 93 -7.74 19.87 15.16
N LYS A 94 -7.49 21.08 15.67
CA LYS A 94 -6.17 21.71 15.55
C LYS A 94 -5.13 20.94 16.35
N ASN A 95 -5.51 20.42 17.52
CA ASN A 95 -4.61 19.69 18.41
C ASN A 95 -4.15 18.34 17.82
N SER A 96 -5.01 17.62 17.07
CA SER A 96 -4.61 16.36 16.44
C SER A 96 -3.61 16.54 15.30
N LEU A 97 -3.65 17.64 14.56
CA LEU A 97 -2.77 17.86 13.40
C LEU A 97 -1.30 18.16 13.78
N TRP A 98 -1.00 18.49 15.05
CA TRP A 98 0.38 18.73 15.48
C TRP A 98 1.23 17.46 15.50
N CYS A 99 0.62 16.27 15.55
CA CYS A 99 1.36 15.01 15.47
C CYS A 99 1.83 14.66 14.05
N ILE A 100 1.33 15.37 13.03
CA ILE A 100 1.74 15.20 11.64
C ILE A 100 3.08 15.91 11.40
N SER A 101 4.09 15.14 11.01
CA SER A 101 5.38 15.66 10.59
C SER A 101 5.24 16.61 9.40
N ARG A 102 5.95 17.74 9.47
CA ARG A 102 6.09 18.69 8.35
C ARG A 102 7.44 18.56 7.64
N SER A 103 8.22 17.55 8.01
CA SER A 103 9.50 17.29 7.38
C SER A 103 9.32 17.03 5.90
N PRO A 104 10.14 17.64 5.03
CA PRO A 104 10.09 17.36 3.60
C PRO A 104 10.35 15.87 3.31
N ILE A 105 9.73 15.37 2.24
CA ILE A 105 9.81 13.96 1.81
C ILE A 105 10.25 13.88 0.35
N ASN A 106 10.96 12.83 -0.02
CA ASN A 106 11.31 12.62 -1.43
C ASN A 106 10.10 12.10 -2.21
N CYS A 107 9.97 12.52 -3.48
CA CYS A 107 9.05 11.86 -4.40
C CYS A 107 9.35 10.35 -4.46
N PRO A 108 8.35 9.46 -4.32
CA PRO A 108 8.59 8.02 -4.26
C PRO A 108 8.83 7.37 -5.63
N ILE A 109 8.62 8.10 -6.73
CA ILE A 109 8.85 7.66 -8.09
C ILE A 109 10.36 7.68 -8.36
N SER A 110 10.95 6.54 -8.74
CA SER A 110 12.42 6.40 -8.80
C SER A 110 13.13 7.33 -9.79
N ALA A 111 12.44 7.77 -10.84
CA ALA A 111 12.96 8.71 -11.82
C ALA A 111 12.95 10.17 -11.30
N CYS A 112 12.13 10.45 -10.28
CA CYS A 112 11.97 11.78 -9.69
C CYS A 112 12.86 11.93 -8.46
N LYS A 113 13.59 13.06 -8.39
CA LYS A 113 14.45 13.40 -7.23
C LYS A 113 13.94 14.63 -6.47
N CYS A 114 12.68 15.01 -6.72
CA CYS A 114 12.10 16.19 -6.11
C CYS A 114 11.89 15.98 -4.61
N LEU A 115 12.19 17.01 -3.83
CA LEU A 115 11.88 17.08 -2.40
C LEU A 115 10.56 17.86 -2.24
N LEU A 116 9.60 17.24 -1.57
CA LEU A 116 8.21 17.68 -1.50
C LEU A 116 7.88 18.12 -0.08
N GLY A 117 7.09 19.19 0.04
CA GLY A 117 6.34 19.44 1.26
C GLY A 117 5.20 18.42 1.38
N VAL A 118 4.84 18.05 2.60
CA VAL A 118 3.74 17.11 2.85
C VAL A 118 2.41 17.57 2.23
N SER A 119 2.13 18.88 2.19
CA SER A 119 0.92 19.41 1.55
C SER A 119 1.03 19.53 0.02
N SER A 120 2.23 19.40 -0.57
CA SER A 120 2.45 19.59 -2.01
C SER A 120 2.56 18.28 -2.79
N VAL A 121 2.34 17.13 -2.14
CA VAL A 121 2.48 15.82 -2.78
C VAL A 121 1.52 15.69 -3.96
N LEU A 122 0.22 15.93 -3.74
CA LEU A 122 -0.78 15.79 -4.79
C LEU A 122 -0.50 16.76 -5.94
N SER A 123 -0.20 18.03 -5.63
CA SER A 123 0.08 19.02 -6.67
C SER A 123 1.36 18.73 -7.47
N HIS A 124 2.38 18.14 -6.86
CA HIS A 124 3.56 17.66 -7.58
C HIS A 124 3.21 16.56 -8.57
N ILE A 125 2.49 15.52 -8.12
CA ILE A 125 2.12 14.41 -9.03
C ILE A 125 1.26 14.91 -10.20
N LEU A 126 0.29 15.78 -9.93
CA LEU A 126 -0.62 16.33 -10.94
C LEU A 126 0.02 17.33 -11.91
N ARG A 127 1.21 17.87 -11.61
CA ARG A 127 1.92 18.75 -12.55
C ARG A 127 3.02 18.00 -13.26
N ASP A 128 3.85 17.33 -12.50
CA ASP A 128 5.14 16.82 -12.96
C ASP A 128 5.04 15.37 -13.46
N HIS A 129 3.92 14.68 -13.21
CA HIS A 129 3.70 13.28 -13.59
C HIS A 129 2.32 13.01 -14.23
N HIS A 130 1.59 14.04 -14.65
CA HIS A 130 0.20 13.94 -15.11
C HIS A 130 0.00 13.12 -16.38
N ASP A 131 0.97 13.14 -17.30
CA ASP A 131 0.92 12.38 -18.55
C ASP A 131 0.98 10.87 -18.33
N GLU A 132 1.67 10.45 -17.27
CA GLU A 132 1.94 9.03 -16.96
C GLU A 132 0.96 8.47 -15.93
N ILE A 133 0.45 9.33 -15.04
CA ILE A 133 -0.26 8.92 -13.83
C ILE A 133 -1.66 9.52 -13.81
N LYS A 134 -2.67 8.65 -13.83
CA LYS A 134 -4.06 9.06 -13.64
C LYS A 134 -4.35 9.32 -12.17
N CYS A 135 -5.06 10.41 -11.90
CA CYS A 135 -5.64 10.71 -10.61
C CYS A 135 -7.15 10.44 -10.64
N GLN A 136 -7.64 9.61 -9.73
CA GLN A 136 -9.06 9.27 -9.61
C GLN A 136 -9.57 9.62 -8.22
N GLU A 137 -10.71 10.27 -8.14
CA GLU A 137 -11.40 10.51 -6.88
C GLU A 137 -12.09 9.22 -6.39
N ILE A 138 -11.95 8.89 -5.10
CA ILE A 138 -12.55 7.70 -4.49
C ILE A 138 -13.21 8.05 -3.16
N TYR A 139 -14.30 7.37 -2.85
CA TYR A 139 -15.05 7.52 -1.61
C TYR A 139 -15.16 6.20 -0.86
N LEU A 140 -15.46 6.27 0.43
CA LEU A 140 -15.60 5.09 1.28
C LEU A 140 -16.67 4.16 0.72
N GLY A 141 -16.35 2.86 0.63
CA GLY A 141 -17.25 1.84 0.11
C GLY A 141 -17.28 1.73 -1.43
N ASN A 142 -16.70 2.69 -2.15
CA ASN A 142 -16.50 2.57 -3.59
C ASN A 142 -15.18 1.86 -3.88
N SER A 143 -15.13 1.14 -5.01
CA SER A 143 -13.89 0.61 -5.57
C SER A 143 -13.31 1.52 -6.65
N CYS A 144 -12.00 1.45 -6.81
CA CYS A 144 -11.28 1.99 -7.96
C CYS A 144 -10.63 0.83 -8.72
N ASP A 145 -10.83 0.83 -10.02
CA ASP A 145 -10.25 -0.16 -10.93
C ASP A 145 -9.11 0.45 -11.74
N LEU A 146 -8.02 -0.30 -11.88
CA LEU A 146 -6.92 0.04 -12.76
C LEU A 146 -6.35 -1.20 -13.43
N LEU A 147 -5.70 -0.98 -14.56
CA LEU A 147 -4.99 -2.00 -15.31
C LEU A 147 -3.51 -1.66 -15.32
N PHE A 148 -2.67 -2.66 -15.10
CA PHE A 148 -1.23 -2.51 -15.28
C PHE A 148 -0.65 -3.73 -15.97
N ASN A 149 0.40 -3.53 -16.77
CA ASN A 149 1.12 -4.62 -17.41
C ASN A 149 2.44 -4.90 -16.65
N PRO A 150 2.66 -6.13 -16.15
CA PRO A 150 3.92 -6.50 -15.52
C PRO A 150 5.16 -6.30 -16.42
N LYS A 151 5.02 -6.30 -17.75
CA LYS A 151 6.12 -6.06 -18.71
C LYS A 151 6.66 -4.64 -18.66
N ASP A 152 5.81 -3.67 -18.35
CA ASP A 152 6.17 -2.25 -18.34
C ASP A 152 6.97 -1.89 -17.08
N MET A 153 7.04 -2.81 -16.11
CA MET A 153 7.75 -2.62 -14.86
C MET A 153 9.25 -2.88 -15.01
N ILE A 154 10.03 -1.82 -14.87
CA ILE A 154 11.50 -1.89 -14.85
C ILE A 154 11.96 -2.46 -13.52
N TYR A 155 12.88 -3.43 -13.57
CA TYR A 155 13.45 -4.07 -12.39
C TYR A 155 14.16 -3.07 -11.48
N GLY A 156 13.91 -3.18 -10.17
CA GLY A 156 14.49 -2.34 -9.12
C GLY A 156 14.03 -0.88 -9.15
N LYS A 157 13.02 -0.54 -9.95
CA LYS A 157 12.46 0.82 -10.03
C LYS A 157 11.06 0.85 -9.43
N ASN A 158 10.88 1.74 -8.48
CA ASN A 158 9.56 2.09 -7.98
C ASN A 158 8.87 2.98 -9.01
N ILE A 159 7.69 2.55 -9.43
CA ILE A 159 6.78 3.30 -10.30
C ILE A 159 5.48 3.60 -9.54
N CYS A 160 4.79 4.66 -9.93
CA CYS A 160 3.46 4.96 -9.43
C CYS A 160 2.45 4.60 -10.53
N LEU A 161 1.56 3.66 -10.25
CA LEU A 161 0.54 3.17 -11.18
C LEU A 161 -0.66 4.12 -11.28
N GLY A 162 -0.88 4.95 -10.27
CA GLY A 162 -2.04 5.83 -10.16
C GLY A 162 -2.08 6.56 -8.82
N VAL A 163 -2.90 7.61 -8.76
CA VAL A 163 -3.22 8.32 -7.53
C VAL A 163 -4.71 8.24 -7.26
N LEU A 164 -5.06 7.97 -6.01
CA LEU A 164 -6.42 8.08 -5.51
C LEU A 164 -6.55 9.33 -4.64
N ALA A 165 -7.48 10.21 -4.99
CA ALA A 165 -7.87 11.32 -4.12
C ALA A 165 -9.04 10.85 -3.24
N TYR A 166 -8.75 10.42 -2.01
CA TYR A 166 -9.77 9.90 -1.10
C TYR A 166 -10.57 11.04 -0.46
N GLY A 167 -11.88 11.04 -0.71
CA GLY A 167 -12.82 12.08 -0.29
C GLY A 167 -13.55 11.83 1.03
N GLY A 168 -13.30 10.71 1.73
CA GLY A 168 -14.08 10.30 2.90
C GLY A 168 -15.33 9.51 2.53
N ALA A 169 -16.37 9.47 3.38
CA ALA A 169 -17.63 8.82 3.03
C ALA A 169 -18.56 9.74 2.24
N THR A 170 -19.23 9.15 1.25
CA THR A 170 -20.13 9.84 0.31
C THR A 170 -21.34 10.46 1.04
N GLY A 171 -21.80 11.62 0.57
CA GLY A 171 -23.09 12.20 0.99
C GLY A 171 -23.02 13.37 1.98
N GLU A 172 -21.86 13.64 2.59
CA GLU A 172 -21.68 14.76 3.52
C GLU A 172 -20.49 15.64 3.13
N ARG A 173 -20.73 16.93 2.88
CA ARG A 173 -19.66 17.89 2.51
C ARG A 173 -18.55 17.97 3.55
N SER A 174 -18.86 17.75 4.83
CA SER A 174 -17.93 17.83 5.98
C SER A 174 -17.14 16.55 6.26
N ASN A 175 -17.17 15.56 5.37
CA ASN A 175 -16.54 14.26 5.61
C ASN A 175 -15.15 14.12 4.97
N ARG A 176 -14.62 15.17 4.36
CA ARG A 176 -13.30 15.10 3.72
C ARG A 176 -12.18 14.87 4.76
N PRO A 177 -11.15 14.07 4.46
CA PRO A 177 -10.11 13.74 5.42
C PRO A 177 -9.43 14.95 6.07
N ALA A 178 -9.07 15.99 5.30
CA ALA A 178 -8.45 17.19 5.87
C ALA A 178 -9.46 18.00 6.73
N GLU A 179 -10.72 18.03 6.33
CA GLU A 179 -11.80 18.67 7.08
C GLU A 179 -12.11 17.95 8.40
N ARG A 180 -11.80 16.67 8.50
CA ARG A 180 -11.88 15.88 9.74
C ARG A 180 -10.60 15.89 10.58
N GLY A 181 -9.53 16.55 10.10
CA GLY A 181 -8.24 16.56 10.79
C GLY A 181 -7.49 15.23 10.71
N ILE A 182 -7.77 14.43 9.68
CA ILE A 182 -7.06 13.17 9.42
C ILE A 182 -5.71 13.43 8.76
N CYS A 183 -5.66 14.40 7.84
CA CYS A 183 -4.45 14.80 7.13
C CYS A 183 -4.40 16.33 6.98
N LEU A 184 -3.28 16.84 6.47
CA LEU A 184 -3.17 18.23 6.04
C LEU A 184 -3.87 18.43 4.70
N SER A 185 -4.35 19.65 4.44
CA SER A 185 -4.90 20.04 3.14
C SER A 185 -3.83 20.07 2.06
N ASN A 186 -4.19 19.67 0.85
CA ASN A 186 -3.34 19.79 -0.33
C ASN A 186 -3.17 21.27 -0.69
N ALA A 187 -1.94 21.67 -0.98
CA ALA A 187 -1.56 23.02 -1.35
C ALA A 187 -1.08 23.07 -2.80
N PHE A 188 -1.24 24.25 -3.41
CA PHE A 188 -0.75 24.56 -4.77
C PHE A 188 -1.31 23.62 -5.84
N LEU A 189 -2.56 23.15 -5.72
CA LEU A 189 -3.18 22.33 -6.76
C LEU A 189 -3.37 23.15 -8.05
N PRO A 190 -3.23 22.53 -9.24
CA PRO A 190 -3.69 23.12 -10.49
C PRO A 190 -5.16 23.53 -10.40
N MET A 191 -5.54 24.56 -11.15
CA MET A 191 -6.90 25.12 -11.09
C MET A 191 -7.97 24.07 -11.41
N GLU A 192 -7.73 23.18 -12.38
CA GLU A 192 -8.66 22.09 -12.71
C GLU A 192 -8.88 21.10 -11.55
N HIS A 193 -8.01 21.07 -10.55
CA HIS A 193 -8.01 20.08 -9.47
C HIS A 193 -8.14 20.72 -8.08
N GLU A 194 -8.49 22.00 -8.00
CA GLU A 194 -8.65 22.73 -6.73
C GLU A 194 -9.71 22.08 -5.80
N HIS A 195 -10.71 21.43 -6.38
CA HIS A 195 -11.73 20.68 -5.65
C HIS A 195 -11.17 19.51 -4.80
N LEU A 196 -9.91 19.10 -5.05
CA LEU A 196 -9.20 18.05 -4.31
C LEU A 196 -8.43 18.58 -3.08
N ASN A 197 -8.59 19.85 -2.70
CA ASN A 197 -7.80 20.49 -1.64
C ASN A 197 -7.91 19.82 -0.26
N ALA A 198 -9.03 19.16 0.03
CA ALA A 198 -9.31 18.53 1.31
C ALA A 198 -9.27 16.99 1.26
N HIS A 199 -8.94 16.43 0.09
CA HIS A 199 -8.80 14.98 -0.11
C HIS A 199 -7.48 14.46 0.42
N PHE A 200 -7.46 13.18 0.73
CA PHE A 200 -6.24 12.47 1.13
C PHE A 200 -5.62 11.78 -0.09
N PRO A 201 -4.41 12.19 -0.53
CA PRO A 201 -3.81 11.65 -1.75
C PRO A 201 -3.11 10.32 -1.51
N ILE A 202 -3.54 9.23 -2.13
CA ILE A 202 -2.97 7.90 -1.95
C ILE A 202 -2.28 7.49 -3.24
N LEU A 203 -0.97 7.24 -3.19
CA LEU A 203 -0.18 6.81 -4.33
C LEU A 203 -0.16 5.28 -4.36
N ILE A 204 -0.50 4.71 -5.51
CA ILE A 204 -0.44 3.28 -5.77
C ILE A 204 0.94 2.99 -6.36
N MET A 205 1.80 2.38 -5.55
CA MET A 205 3.18 2.13 -5.90
C MET A 205 3.39 0.68 -6.28
N ALA A 206 4.27 0.44 -7.24
CA ALA A 206 4.68 -0.90 -7.62
C ALA A 206 6.18 -0.99 -7.90
N CYS A 207 6.75 -2.17 -7.68
CA CYS A 207 8.15 -2.45 -7.98
C CYS A 207 8.33 -3.91 -8.38
N ARG A 208 9.08 -4.13 -9.47
CA ARG A 208 9.54 -5.45 -9.90
C ARG A 208 10.92 -5.69 -9.27
N THR A 209 11.08 -6.76 -8.53
CA THR A 209 12.31 -7.08 -7.78
C THR A 209 12.53 -8.58 -7.72
N SER A 210 13.48 -9.04 -6.92
CA SER A 210 13.73 -10.47 -6.68
C SER A 210 14.06 -10.74 -5.21
N TRP A 211 13.95 -12.01 -4.83
CA TRP A 211 14.42 -12.48 -3.52
C TRP A 211 15.92 -12.25 -3.30
N THR A 212 16.74 -12.29 -4.35
CA THR A 212 18.19 -12.03 -4.22
C THR A 212 18.46 -10.56 -3.91
N SER A 213 17.71 -9.64 -4.51
CA SER A 213 17.76 -8.21 -4.18
C SER A 213 17.30 -7.88 -2.76
N TYR A 214 16.51 -8.77 -2.15
CA TYR A 214 16.14 -8.71 -0.74
C TYR A 214 17.22 -9.30 0.18
N LEU A 215 17.80 -10.44 -0.19
CA LEU A 215 18.82 -11.14 0.62
C LEU A 215 20.24 -10.59 0.42
N ALA A 216 20.46 -9.72 -0.57
CA ALA A 216 21.74 -9.09 -0.82
C ALA A 216 22.13 -8.20 0.37
N TYR A 217 22.88 -8.78 1.30
CA TYR A 217 23.63 -8.05 2.32
C TYR A 217 24.48 -6.96 1.66
N PRO A 218 24.73 -5.83 2.34
CA PRO A 218 25.61 -4.78 1.82
C PRO A 218 27.06 -5.24 1.90
N LYS A 219 27.44 -6.22 1.08
CA LYS A 219 28.84 -6.54 0.83
C LYS A 219 29.23 -5.75 -0.40
N GLY A 220 30.16 -4.82 -0.21
CA GLY A 220 30.61 -3.83 -1.19
C GLY A 220 31.32 -4.42 -2.41
N SER A 221 30.64 -5.26 -3.18
CA SER A 221 31.10 -5.67 -4.51
C SER A 221 30.51 -4.74 -5.55
N ARG A 222 31.33 -3.76 -5.93
CA ARG A 222 31.26 -3.08 -7.22
C ARG A 222 31.10 -4.10 -8.35
N ASN A 223 30.39 -3.69 -9.39
CA ASN A 223 30.15 -4.37 -10.66
C ASN A 223 29.25 -5.61 -10.62
N ASP A 224 27.94 -5.38 -10.64
CA ASP A 224 27.06 -6.30 -11.36
C ASP A 224 25.85 -5.54 -11.95
N GLN A 225 26.13 -4.74 -12.98
CA GLN A 225 25.09 -4.19 -13.86
C GLN A 225 24.81 -5.12 -15.05
N THR A 226 25.30 -6.36 -15.03
CA THR A 226 25.22 -7.27 -16.17
C THR A 226 25.13 -8.73 -15.74
N SER A 227 23.98 -9.15 -15.24
CA SER A 227 23.59 -10.56 -15.38
C SER A 227 22.07 -10.70 -15.46
N THR A 228 21.60 -10.54 -16.69
CA THR A 228 20.31 -10.97 -17.27
C THR A 228 20.09 -12.50 -17.19
N ASN A 229 20.46 -13.13 -16.07
CA ASN A 229 20.26 -14.55 -15.77
C ASN A 229 19.66 -14.73 -14.36
N GLU A 230 18.87 -13.75 -13.90
CA GLU A 230 18.09 -13.91 -12.68
C GLU A 230 17.09 -15.06 -12.90
N ASN A 231 17.17 -16.07 -12.03
CA ASN A 231 16.21 -17.17 -12.00
C ASN A 231 14.78 -16.56 -12.04
N PRO A 232 13.98 -16.80 -13.09
CA PRO A 232 12.65 -16.22 -13.20
C PRO A 232 11.76 -16.55 -12.00
N MET A 233 12.03 -17.68 -11.34
CA MET A 233 11.32 -18.13 -10.14
C MET A 233 11.63 -17.29 -8.89
N ALA A 234 12.73 -16.53 -8.89
CA ALA A 234 13.08 -15.63 -7.81
C ALA A 234 12.46 -14.24 -7.96
N GLU A 235 11.78 -13.97 -9.09
CA GLU A 235 11.18 -12.68 -9.40
C GLU A 235 9.90 -12.42 -8.58
N LEU A 236 9.76 -11.19 -8.12
CA LEU A 236 8.67 -10.70 -7.29
C LEU A 236 8.14 -9.39 -7.85
N PHE A 237 6.83 -9.22 -7.75
CA PHE A 237 6.16 -7.94 -7.95
C PHE A 237 5.56 -7.51 -6.62
N LEU A 238 5.87 -6.29 -6.22
CA LEU A 238 5.38 -5.71 -4.99
C LEU A 238 4.47 -4.55 -5.33
N ILE A 239 3.34 -4.49 -4.65
CA ILE A 239 2.34 -3.44 -4.82
C ILE A 239 2.00 -2.94 -3.42
N TRP A 240 2.06 -1.63 -3.20
CA TRP A 240 1.72 -1.03 -1.92
C TRP A 240 1.09 0.34 -2.13
N LEU A 241 0.35 0.81 -1.13
CA LEU A 241 -0.22 2.14 -1.14
C LEU A 241 0.53 3.00 -0.13
N THR A 242 0.86 4.23 -0.52
CA THR A 242 1.55 5.18 0.35
C THR A 242 0.93 6.56 0.28
N SER A 243 1.00 7.30 1.38
CA SER A 243 0.49 8.67 1.45
C SER A 243 1.19 9.47 2.54
N VAL A 244 0.89 10.76 2.63
CA VAL A 244 1.32 11.62 3.74
C VAL A 244 0.83 11.08 5.07
N GLN A 245 1.53 11.44 6.15
CA GLN A 245 1.16 11.00 7.48
C GLN A 245 -0.26 11.44 7.86
N THR A 246 -0.98 10.53 8.51
CA THR A 246 -2.33 10.77 9.02
C THR A 246 -2.36 10.71 10.55
N THR A 247 -3.36 11.34 11.15
CA THR A 247 -3.60 11.27 12.60
C THR A 247 -4.17 9.91 13.05
N LYS A 248 -4.71 9.13 12.11
CA LYS A 248 -5.15 7.74 12.34
C LYS A 248 -4.85 6.83 11.14
N PRO A 249 -4.64 5.52 11.35
CA PRO A 249 -4.37 4.58 10.26
C PRO A 249 -5.55 4.45 9.28
N ILE A 250 -5.26 4.52 7.98
CA ILE A 250 -6.21 4.20 6.91
C ILE A 250 -5.81 2.86 6.30
N HIS A 251 -6.79 2.01 6.03
CA HIS A 251 -6.58 0.69 5.45
C HIS A 251 -7.19 0.63 4.05
N CYS A 252 -6.79 -0.37 3.29
CA CYS A 252 -7.38 -0.67 2.00
C CYS A 252 -7.46 -2.18 1.81
N THR A 253 -8.42 -2.59 0.99
CA THR A 253 -8.43 -3.92 0.37
C THR A 253 -7.91 -3.73 -1.05
N LEU A 254 -6.86 -4.44 -1.40
CA LEU A 254 -6.29 -4.52 -2.73
C LEU A 254 -6.58 -5.91 -3.27
N THR A 255 -7.25 -6.01 -4.42
CA THR A 255 -7.48 -7.27 -5.11
C THR A 255 -6.98 -7.18 -6.54
N VAL A 256 -6.17 -8.14 -6.95
CA VAL A 256 -5.75 -8.28 -8.35
C VAL A 256 -6.40 -9.49 -8.98
N TYR A 257 -6.75 -9.38 -10.26
CA TYR A 257 -7.43 -10.38 -11.05
C TYR A 257 -6.72 -10.60 -12.38
N ASP A 258 -6.88 -11.79 -12.93
CA ASP A 258 -6.59 -12.03 -14.34
C ASP A 258 -7.61 -11.33 -15.25
N LYS A 259 -7.30 -11.26 -16.55
CA LYS A 259 -8.17 -10.65 -17.58
C LYS A 259 -9.60 -11.19 -17.60
N LEU A 260 -9.80 -12.47 -17.24
CA LEU A 260 -11.11 -13.12 -17.24
C LEU A 260 -11.80 -13.10 -15.87
N LEU A 261 -11.22 -12.44 -14.86
CA LEU A 261 -11.71 -12.40 -13.48
C LEU A 261 -11.94 -13.80 -12.87
N SER A 262 -11.19 -14.79 -13.33
CA SER A 262 -11.26 -16.20 -12.95
C SER A 262 -10.29 -16.59 -11.83
N ALA A 263 -9.19 -15.84 -11.70
CA ALA A 263 -8.18 -16.03 -10.68
C ALA A 263 -7.91 -14.68 -10.00
N SER A 264 -7.75 -14.69 -8.68
CA SER A 264 -7.50 -13.47 -7.93
C SER A 264 -6.55 -13.66 -6.75
N ARG A 265 -5.96 -12.54 -6.32
CA ARG A 265 -5.23 -12.41 -5.06
C ARG A 265 -5.70 -11.15 -4.36
N SER A 266 -6.09 -11.28 -3.09
CA SER A 266 -6.57 -10.16 -2.29
C SER A 266 -5.71 -9.99 -1.04
N SER A 267 -5.51 -8.75 -0.61
CA SER A 267 -4.81 -8.41 0.61
C SER A 267 -5.44 -7.17 1.26
N ILE A 268 -5.52 -7.19 2.59
CA ILE A 268 -5.90 -6.03 3.39
C ILE A 268 -4.62 -5.47 3.99
N MET A 269 -4.33 -4.21 3.75
CA MET A 269 -3.11 -3.55 4.20
C MET A 269 -3.37 -2.12 4.66
N ARG A 270 -2.50 -1.61 5.54
CA ARG A 270 -2.51 -0.20 5.91
C ARG A 270 -1.78 0.62 4.85
N ILE A 271 -2.24 1.85 4.63
CA ILE A 271 -1.54 2.80 3.77
C ILE A 271 -0.25 3.23 4.48
N ARG A 272 0.88 3.05 3.80
CA ARG A 272 2.22 3.38 4.32
C ARG A 272 2.41 4.89 4.42
N ASN A 273 3.22 5.34 5.37
CA ASN A 273 3.62 6.74 5.46
C ASN A 273 4.73 7.01 4.45
N LEU A 274 4.58 8.06 3.67
CA LEU A 274 5.53 8.47 2.64
C LEU A 274 6.85 8.98 3.23
N SER A 275 6.85 9.35 4.51
CA SER A 275 8.06 9.66 5.28
C SER A 275 8.91 8.40 5.55
N ASP A 276 8.30 7.22 5.54
CA ASP A 276 9.01 5.95 5.68
C ASP A 276 9.73 5.60 4.37
N THR A 277 10.65 4.64 4.46
CA THR A 277 11.34 4.18 3.26
C THR A 277 10.37 3.50 2.30
N GLN A 278 10.38 3.96 1.06
CA GLN A 278 9.65 3.34 -0.04
C GLN A 278 10.52 2.34 -0.82
N ASN A 279 11.72 2.03 -0.34
CA ASN A 279 12.60 1.04 -0.98
C ASN A 279 12.23 -0.38 -0.50
N PRO A 280 11.75 -1.27 -1.40
CA PRO A 280 11.38 -2.63 -1.04
C PRO A 280 12.41 -3.40 -0.23
N SER A 281 13.70 -3.34 -0.61
CA SER A 281 14.77 -4.05 0.10
C SER A 281 14.93 -3.61 1.55
N LYS A 282 14.36 -2.45 1.94
CA LYS A 282 14.42 -1.95 3.32
C LYS A 282 13.17 -2.24 4.14
N PHE A 283 11.98 -2.29 3.53
CA PHE A 283 10.73 -2.46 4.27
C PHE A 283 10.18 -3.89 4.27
N MET A 284 10.49 -4.70 3.25
CA MET A 284 9.90 -6.04 3.10
C MET A 284 10.11 -6.95 4.30
N SER A 285 11.23 -6.80 5.03
CA SER A 285 11.57 -7.64 6.18
C SER A 285 10.86 -7.25 7.47
N LYS A 286 10.27 -6.05 7.51
CA LYS A 286 9.76 -5.41 8.74
C LYS A 286 8.26 -5.22 8.72
N GLU A 287 7.69 -5.12 7.53
CA GLU A 287 6.33 -4.65 7.35
C GLU A 287 5.50 -5.67 6.56
N VAL A 288 4.19 -5.59 6.71
CA VAL A 288 3.21 -6.43 5.99
C VAL A 288 2.29 -5.62 5.09
N ASP A 289 2.52 -4.30 5.04
CA ASP A 289 1.68 -3.32 4.36
C ASP A 289 1.98 -3.24 2.85
N TYR A 290 2.00 -4.42 2.19
CA TYR A 290 2.18 -4.58 0.75
C TYR A 290 1.61 -5.92 0.27
N MET A 291 1.22 -5.99 -1.00
CA MET A 291 0.93 -7.23 -1.71
C MET A 291 2.18 -7.70 -2.45
N ARG A 292 2.45 -9.00 -2.35
CA ARG A 292 3.51 -9.69 -3.09
C ARG A 292 2.89 -10.65 -4.08
N LEU A 293 3.24 -10.50 -5.35
CA LEU A 293 2.93 -11.46 -6.41
C LEU A 293 4.22 -12.18 -6.79
N CYS A 294 4.26 -13.49 -6.56
CA CYS A 294 5.38 -14.34 -6.93
C CYS A 294 5.31 -14.72 -8.41
N HIS A 295 6.36 -15.34 -8.93
CA HIS A 295 6.40 -15.84 -10.31
C HIS A 295 5.12 -16.58 -10.74
N GLY A 296 4.68 -17.57 -9.95
CA GLY A 296 3.46 -18.34 -10.25
C GLY A 296 2.18 -17.50 -10.25
N ASP A 297 2.09 -16.47 -9.40
CA ASP A 297 0.94 -15.55 -9.42
C ASP A 297 0.92 -14.76 -10.72
N ILE A 298 2.08 -14.28 -11.18
CA ILE A 298 2.20 -13.54 -12.43
C ILE A 298 1.90 -14.45 -13.64
N GLU A 299 2.39 -15.69 -13.65
CA GLU A 299 2.08 -16.64 -14.72
C GLU A 299 0.56 -16.84 -14.89
N ILE A 300 -0.17 -16.95 -13.77
CA ILE A 300 -1.62 -17.14 -13.75
C ILE A 300 -2.34 -15.84 -14.11
N LEU A 301 -2.04 -14.74 -13.41
CA LEU A 301 -2.80 -13.48 -13.49
C LEU A 301 -2.57 -12.73 -14.82
N SER A 302 -1.38 -12.86 -15.42
CA SER A 302 -1.01 -12.10 -16.63
C SER A 302 -0.76 -12.97 -17.85
N GLN A 303 -1.12 -14.26 -17.81
CA GLN A 303 -0.82 -15.23 -18.88
C GLN A 303 0.66 -15.15 -19.32
N ARG A 304 1.58 -15.34 -18.36
CA ARG A 304 3.03 -15.15 -18.57
C ARG A 304 3.43 -13.75 -19.03
N ARG A 305 2.78 -12.72 -18.46
CA ARG A 305 3.02 -11.28 -18.69
C ARG A 305 2.51 -10.74 -20.02
N GLU A 306 1.79 -11.54 -20.79
CA GLU A 306 1.23 -11.08 -22.07
C GLU A 306 0.01 -10.18 -21.89
N GLU A 307 -0.76 -10.41 -20.81
CA GLU A 307 -2.01 -9.73 -20.55
C GLU A 307 -1.90 -8.79 -19.34
N PRO A 308 -2.62 -7.65 -19.35
CA PRO A 308 -2.67 -6.75 -18.21
C PRO A 308 -3.38 -7.42 -17.02
N ILE A 309 -2.95 -7.06 -15.82
CA ILE A 309 -3.58 -7.47 -14.56
C ILE A 309 -4.59 -6.39 -14.17
N HIS A 310 -5.81 -6.82 -13.86
CA HIS A 310 -6.84 -5.94 -13.31
C HIS A 310 -6.64 -5.80 -11.80
N MET A 311 -6.70 -4.58 -11.30
CA MET A 311 -6.50 -4.27 -9.89
C MET A 311 -7.67 -3.42 -9.39
N GLU A 312 -8.35 -3.93 -8.37
CA GLU A 312 -9.41 -3.26 -7.63
C GLU A 312 -8.88 -2.81 -6.27
N ILE A 313 -9.17 -1.56 -5.89
CA ILE A 313 -8.82 -0.98 -4.60
C ILE A 313 -10.07 -0.45 -3.92
N VAL A 314 -10.29 -0.85 -2.66
CA VAL A 314 -11.34 -0.33 -1.79
C VAL A 314 -10.70 0.30 -0.56
N ILE A 315 -11.04 1.55 -0.24
CA ILE A 315 -10.54 2.23 0.96
C ILE A 315 -11.43 1.87 2.15
N ASN A 316 -10.80 1.46 3.25
CA ASN A 316 -11.44 1.08 4.49
C ASN A 316 -10.97 2.01 5.62
N GLU A 317 -11.91 2.78 6.17
CA GLU A 317 -11.70 3.57 7.37
C GLU A 317 -12.36 2.86 8.55
N TYR A 318 -11.56 2.47 9.55
CA TYR A 318 -12.10 1.88 10.77
C TYR A 318 -12.15 2.96 11.85
N GLU A 319 -13.32 3.12 12.48
CA GLU A 319 -13.40 3.86 13.73
C GLU A 319 -12.79 3.01 14.84
N LEU A 320 -11.85 3.60 15.58
CA LEU A 320 -11.44 3.05 16.86
C LEU A 320 -12.60 3.33 17.81
N ASN A 321 -13.56 2.40 17.90
CA ASN A 321 -14.54 2.45 18.97
C ASN A 321 -13.77 2.34 20.28
N GLY A 322 -13.65 3.45 21.00
CA GLY A 322 -13.12 3.47 22.35
C GLY A 322 -14.10 2.71 23.23
N ASN A 323 -13.70 1.51 23.65
CA ASN A 323 -14.25 0.84 24.82
C ASN A 323 -13.40 1.21 26.03
#